data_AF-A0A3B0KIK9-F1
#
_entry.id   AF-A0A3B0KIK9-F1
#
_cell.length_a   1.000
_cell.length_b   1.000
_cell.length_c   1.000
_cell.angle_alpha   90.00
_cell.angle_beta   90.00
_cell.angle_gamma   90.00
#
_symmetry.space_group_name_H-M   'P 1'
#
loop_
_entity.id
_entity.type
_entity.pdbx_description
1 polymer ?
#
loop_
_entity_poly.entity_id
_entity_poly.type
_entity_poly.pdbx_seq_one_letter_code
_entity_poly.pdbx_strand_id
1 'polypeptide(L)'
;MGWRQSLKGYTRISYTTMADRLTQLQDTVNQQAEHFCNAIGIIQQTSYPSKFANFDRTGSQTPNPSQPQEDYAQLFAQLIARCAKDIDTLIESLPNEDSSIELQNSSLKRLEIENQETALDLEEVVQKGELLLEKIQSALENIAQAQLDMQITLKHNHLESLSLVNCIGIVRILRMTSSFRRCIYNAGLNVFLSLLLNNIKIDL
;
A
#
# COMPACT_ATOMS: atom_id res chain seq x y z
N MET A 1 16.60 -3.57 6.18
CA MET A 1 15.39 -3.65 7.02
C MET A 1 15.49 -2.53 8.04
N GLY A 2 14.63 -1.50 8.02
CA GLY A 2 14.81 -0.36 8.94
C GLY A 2 13.77 0.76 8.91
N TRP A 3 12.86 0.80 7.94
CA TRP A 3 11.92 1.93 7.80
C TRP A 3 10.58 1.77 8.56
N ARG A 4 10.43 0.78 9.45
CA ARG A 4 9.15 0.50 10.15
C ARG A 4 9.03 1.05 11.57
N GLN A 5 9.93 1.93 12.04
CA GLN A 5 9.90 2.39 13.45
C GLN A 5 9.63 3.88 13.67
N SER A 6 9.44 4.69 12.63
CA SER A 6 9.25 6.14 12.79
C SER A 6 7.82 6.61 12.46
N LEU A 7 6.82 6.05 13.15
CA LEU A 7 5.44 6.55 13.13
C LEU A 7 4.82 6.53 14.54
N LYS A 8 5.60 6.90 15.57
CA LYS A 8 5.11 7.19 16.91
C LYS A 8 5.25 8.69 17.17
N GLY A 9 4.31 9.48 16.66
CA GLY A 9 4.34 10.92 16.87
C GLY A 9 3.17 11.72 16.32
N TYR A 10 2.12 11.07 15.81
CA TYR A 10 0.89 11.79 15.46
C TYR A 10 0.02 11.90 16.71
N THR A 11 0.28 12.91 17.54
CA THR A 11 -0.65 13.36 18.57
C THR A 11 -1.84 13.98 17.83
N ARG A 12 -2.78 13.14 17.40
CA ARG A 12 -4.08 13.56 16.90
C ARG A 12 -4.68 14.48 17.96
N ILE A 13 -4.81 15.76 17.62
CA ILE A 13 -5.45 16.74 18.50
C ILE A 13 -6.87 16.20 18.81
N SER A 14 -7.11 15.96 20.09
CA SER A 14 -8.22 15.19 20.66
C SER A 14 -9.56 15.95 20.67
N TYR A 15 -9.94 16.60 19.57
CA TYR A 15 -11.28 17.19 19.47
C TYR A 15 -12.38 16.13 19.33
N THR A 16 -12.05 14.96 18.79
CA THR A 16 -13.02 13.86 18.63
C THR A 16 -13.34 13.19 19.95
N THR A 17 -12.40 13.11 20.90
CA THR A 17 -12.61 12.46 22.20
C THR A 17 -13.44 13.31 23.17
N MET A 18 -13.39 14.64 23.08
CA MET A 18 -14.18 15.54 23.94
C MET A 18 -15.69 15.39 23.71
N ALA A 19 -16.11 15.43 22.45
CA ALA A 19 -17.51 15.23 22.07
C ALA A 19 -17.93 13.77 22.31
N ASP A 20 -17.06 12.82 21.97
CA ASP A 20 -17.35 11.39 22.11
C ASP A 20 -17.56 10.97 23.57
N ARG A 21 -16.73 11.44 24.52
CA ARG A 21 -16.90 11.13 25.94
C ARG A 21 -18.12 11.79 26.56
N LEU A 22 -18.40 13.06 26.21
CA LEU A 22 -19.59 13.74 26.72
C LEU A 22 -20.88 13.16 26.15
N THR A 23 -20.90 12.75 24.87
CA THR A 23 -22.02 12.03 24.27
C THR A 23 -22.19 10.65 24.90
N GLN A 24 -21.10 9.89 25.09
CA GLN A 24 -21.15 8.60 25.78
C GLN A 24 -21.68 8.72 27.21
N LEU A 25 -21.30 9.76 27.94
CA LEU A 25 -21.83 10.02 29.28
C LEU A 25 -23.34 10.26 29.24
N GLN A 26 -23.83 11.05 28.30
CA GLN A 26 -25.27 11.28 28.12
C GLN A 26 -26.02 9.98 27.80
N ASP A 27 -25.50 9.17 26.88
CA ASP A 27 -26.11 7.89 26.51
C ASP A 27 -26.15 6.91 27.70
N THR A 28 -25.07 6.86 28.48
CA THR A 28 -24.97 6.00 29.67
C THR A 28 -25.92 6.44 30.78
N VAL A 29 -26.07 7.76 31.00
CA VAL A 29 -27.06 8.30 31.96
C VAL A 29 -28.48 8.00 31.52
N ASN A 30 -28.78 8.10 30.22
CA ASN A 30 -30.09 7.73 29.69
C ASN A 30 -30.36 6.23 29.88
N GLN A 31 -29.37 5.37 29.59
CA GLN A 31 -29.45 3.93 29.83
C GLN A 31 -29.66 3.60 31.32
N GLN A 32 -29.03 4.34 32.23
CA GLN A 32 -29.25 4.20 33.66
C GLN A 32 -30.69 4.49 34.07
N ALA A 33 -31.31 5.53 33.47
CA ALA A 33 -32.71 5.87 33.70
C ALA A 33 -33.66 4.78 33.15
N GLU A 34 -33.35 4.22 31.98
CA GLU A 34 -34.10 3.08 31.43
C GLU A 34 -34.04 1.85 32.35
N HIS A 35 -32.86 1.54 32.91
CA HIS A 35 -32.73 0.45 33.88
C HIS A 35 -33.60 0.66 35.11
N PHE A 36 -33.69 1.88 35.66
CA PHE A 36 -34.59 2.18 36.78
C PHE A 36 -36.06 2.01 36.39
N CYS A 37 -36.48 2.54 35.24
CA CYS A 37 -37.87 2.47 34.79
C CYS A 37 -38.30 1.01 34.55
N ASN A 38 -37.47 0.24 33.86
CA ASN A 38 -37.71 -1.17 33.57
C ASN A 38 -37.72 -2.02 34.85
N ALA A 39 -36.80 -1.75 35.79
CA ALA A 39 -36.76 -2.42 37.08
C ALA A 39 -38.03 -2.21 37.87
N ILE A 40 -38.50 -0.95 37.99
CA ILE A 40 -39.73 -0.62 38.72
C ILE A 40 -40.93 -1.32 38.07
N GLY A 41 -41.05 -1.28 36.74
CA GLY A 41 -42.16 -1.91 36.01
C GLY A 41 -42.24 -3.42 36.25
N ILE A 42 -41.11 -4.13 36.11
CA ILE A 42 -41.04 -5.59 36.32
C ILE A 42 -41.25 -5.96 37.79
N ILE A 43 -40.64 -5.23 38.73
CA ILE A 43 -40.83 -5.51 40.16
C ILE A 43 -42.29 -5.33 40.56
N GLN A 44 -42.96 -4.27 40.09
CA GLN A 44 -44.39 -4.08 40.36
C GLN A 44 -45.25 -5.20 39.78
N GLN A 45 -44.99 -5.62 38.55
CA GLN A 45 -45.75 -6.69 37.88
C GLN A 45 -45.58 -8.07 38.55
N THR A 46 -44.37 -8.34 39.04
CA THR A 46 -44.00 -9.63 39.64
C THR A 46 -44.16 -9.66 41.16
N SER A 47 -44.39 -8.50 41.80
CA SER A 47 -44.55 -8.41 43.24
C SER A 47 -45.85 -9.06 43.72
N TYR A 48 -45.75 -9.83 44.80
CA TYR A 48 -46.93 -10.41 45.47
C TYR A 48 -47.38 -9.49 46.60
N PRO A 49 -48.69 -9.22 46.75
CA PRO A 49 -49.21 -8.50 47.90
C PRO A 49 -48.85 -9.23 49.19
N SER A 50 -48.20 -8.53 50.11
CA SER A 50 -47.91 -9.10 51.44
C SER A 50 -49.21 -9.31 52.20
N LYS A 51 -49.37 -10.50 52.79
CA LYS A 51 -50.52 -10.80 53.68
C LYS A 51 -50.17 -10.35 55.09
N PHE A 52 -51.04 -9.55 55.69
CA PHE A 52 -50.95 -9.25 57.12
C PHE A 52 -51.51 -10.43 57.92
N ALA A 53 -50.84 -10.81 59.02
CA ALA A 53 -51.39 -11.77 59.96
C ALA A 53 -52.76 -11.26 60.44
N ASN A 54 -53.81 -12.07 60.25
CA ASN A 54 -55.24 -11.81 60.55
C ASN A 54 -56.09 -11.13 59.45
N PHE A 55 -55.59 -10.95 58.22
CA PHE A 55 -56.39 -10.37 57.12
C PHE A 55 -56.57 -11.36 55.95
N ASP A 56 -57.32 -12.44 56.18
CA ASP A 56 -57.73 -13.37 55.12
C ASP A 56 -58.90 -12.79 54.32
N ARG A 57 -58.60 -11.93 53.36
CA ARG A 57 -59.58 -11.59 52.31
C ARG A 57 -59.85 -12.83 51.46
N THR A 58 -60.96 -13.50 51.75
CA THR A 58 -61.59 -14.49 50.90
C THR A 58 -62.01 -13.84 49.58
N GLY A 59 -61.17 -13.92 48.55
CA GLY A 59 -61.60 -13.56 47.18
C GLY A 59 -60.62 -12.78 46.29
N SER A 60 -59.30 -12.95 46.41
CA SER A 60 -58.40 -12.43 45.38
C SER A 60 -57.61 -13.56 44.74
N GLN A 61 -57.78 -13.67 43.42
CA GLN A 61 -57.03 -14.52 42.51
C GLN A 61 -55.53 -14.36 42.80
N THR A 62 -54.94 -15.33 43.49
CA THR A 62 -53.50 -15.42 43.68
C THR A 62 -52.89 -15.96 42.38
N PRO A 63 -52.02 -15.21 41.69
CA PRO A 63 -51.21 -15.78 40.62
C PRO A 63 -50.34 -16.91 41.18
N ASN A 64 -50.21 -17.97 40.40
CA ASN A 64 -49.60 -19.25 40.73
C ASN A 64 -48.12 -19.08 41.17
N PRO A 65 -47.68 -19.64 42.33
CA PRO A 65 -46.30 -19.53 42.82
C PRO A 65 -45.29 -20.45 42.08
N SER A 66 -45.60 -20.86 40.85
CA SER A 66 -44.88 -21.95 40.15
C SER A 66 -44.02 -21.50 38.98
N GLN A 67 -43.78 -20.20 38.78
CA GLN A 67 -42.74 -19.77 37.84
C GLN A 67 -41.41 -19.64 38.60
N PRO A 68 -40.28 -20.10 38.03
CA PRO A 68 -38.97 -19.81 38.59
C PRO A 68 -38.89 -18.28 38.68
N GLN A 69 -38.89 -17.77 39.89
CA GLN A 69 -38.71 -16.37 40.17
C GLN A 69 -37.27 -16.06 39.77
N GLU A 70 -37.05 -15.75 38.48
CA GLU A 70 -35.84 -15.08 38.05
C GLU A 70 -35.68 -13.89 38.99
N ASP A 71 -34.53 -13.78 39.67
CA ASP A 71 -34.28 -12.72 40.64
C ASP A 71 -34.05 -11.41 39.86
N TYR A 72 -35.14 -10.88 39.29
CA TYR A 72 -35.16 -9.65 38.52
C TYR A 72 -34.66 -8.49 39.38
N ALA A 73 -34.93 -8.52 40.69
CA ALA A 73 -34.41 -7.55 41.62
C ALA A 73 -32.87 -7.58 41.66
N GLN A 74 -32.27 -8.77 41.79
CA GLN A 74 -30.82 -8.91 41.76
C GLN A 74 -30.21 -8.56 40.39
N LEU A 75 -30.85 -8.96 39.29
CA LEU A 75 -30.40 -8.63 37.93
C LEU A 75 -30.38 -7.11 37.69
N PHE A 76 -31.48 -6.42 37.99
CA PHE A 76 -31.56 -4.97 37.83
C PHE A 76 -30.62 -4.24 38.78
N ALA A 77 -30.46 -4.72 40.03
CA ALA A 77 -29.48 -4.17 40.96
C ALA A 77 -28.05 -4.26 40.39
N GLN A 78 -27.69 -5.37 39.74
CA GLN A 78 -26.39 -5.53 39.09
C GLN A 78 -26.20 -4.60 37.88
N LEU A 79 -27.23 -4.46 37.04
CA LEU A 79 -27.20 -3.57 35.88
C LEU A 79 -27.07 -2.09 36.30
N ILE A 80 -27.86 -1.67 37.30
CA ILE A 80 -27.81 -0.32 37.86
C ILE A 80 -26.44 -0.06 38.51
N ALA A 81 -25.93 -0.97 39.34
CA ALA A 81 -24.65 -0.77 40.00
C ALA A 81 -23.47 -0.72 39.02
N ARG A 82 -23.50 -1.53 37.95
CA ARG A 82 -22.47 -1.49 36.90
C ARG A 82 -22.55 -0.17 36.12
N CYS A 83 -23.74 0.21 35.65
CA CYS A 83 -23.93 1.42 34.86
C CYS A 83 -23.55 2.68 35.66
N ALA A 84 -23.86 2.74 36.95
CA ALA A 84 -23.41 3.81 37.84
C ALA A 84 -21.87 3.90 37.92
N LYS A 85 -21.17 2.76 38.01
CA LYS A 85 -19.70 2.73 38.01
C LYS A 85 -19.11 3.15 36.66
N ASP A 86 -19.77 2.78 35.57
CA ASP A 86 -19.35 3.19 34.23
C ASP A 86 -19.51 4.72 34.06
N ILE A 87 -20.57 5.32 34.61
CA ILE A 87 -20.75 6.78 34.71
C ILE A 87 -19.61 7.43 35.49
N ASP A 88 -19.26 6.91 36.67
CA ASP A 88 -18.15 7.45 37.48
C ASP A 88 -16.82 7.41 36.71
N THR A 89 -16.55 6.29 36.03
CA THR A 89 -15.34 6.12 35.20
C THR A 89 -15.32 7.10 34.02
N LEU A 90 -16.47 7.34 33.39
CA LEU A 90 -16.58 8.31 32.30
C LEU A 90 -16.32 9.73 32.79
N ILE A 91 -16.84 10.10 33.97
CA ILE A 91 -16.59 11.40 34.61
C ILE A 91 -15.10 11.59 34.90
N GLU A 92 -14.43 10.59 35.48
CA GLU A 92 -12.98 10.63 35.74
C GLU A 92 -12.13 10.73 34.46
N SER A 93 -12.67 10.25 33.34
CA SER A 93 -12.01 10.31 32.03
C SER A 93 -12.25 11.62 31.27
N LEU A 94 -13.10 12.51 31.81
CA LEU A 94 -13.34 13.80 31.19
C LEU A 94 -12.06 14.66 31.25
N PRO A 95 -11.79 15.44 30.20
CA PRO A 95 -10.64 16.34 30.19
C PRO A 95 -10.79 17.41 31.28
N ASN A 96 -9.70 17.68 31.99
CA ASN A 96 -9.68 18.60 33.14
C ASN A 96 -10.19 20.00 32.79
N GLU A 97 -11.12 20.50 33.61
CA GLU A 97 -11.75 21.82 33.48
C GLU A 97 -10.79 22.99 33.83
N ASP A 98 -9.64 22.71 34.43
CA ASP A 98 -8.62 23.70 34.84
C ASP A 98 -7.90 24.38 33.66
N SER A 99 -8.11 23.92 32.43
CA SER A 99 -7.59 24.58 31.25
C SER A 99 -8.43 25.80 30.96
N SER A 100 -8.02 26.97 31.47
CA SER A 100 -8.67 28.22 31.07
C SER A 100 -8.75 28.29 29.53
N ILE A 101 -9.85 28.82 29.00
CA ILE A 101 -10.07 28.95 27.55
C ILE A 101 -8.85 29.63 26.88
N GLU A 102 -8.22 30.56 27.60
CA GLU A 102 -7.00 31.24 27.17
C GLU A 102 -5.78 30.31 27.05
N LEU A 103 -5.54 29.44 28.03
CA LEU A 103 -4.46 28.44 27.97
C LEU A 103 -4.71 27.40 26.87
N GLN A 104 -5.97 27.02 26.65
CA GLN A 104 -6.34 26.12 25.56
C GLN A 104 -6.11 26.78 24.19
N ASN A 105 -6.50 28.04 24.03
CA ASN A 105 -6.25 28.81 22.80
C ASN A 105 -4.75 29.04 22.55
N SER A 106 -3.96 29.28 23.60
CA SER A 106 -2.51 29.40 23.49
C SER A 106 -1.88 28.07 23.05
N SER A 107 -2.31 26.96 23.65
CA SER A 107 -1.87 25.62 23.27
C SER A 107 -2.24 25.28 21.82
N LEU A 108 -3.43 25.67 21.39
CA LEU A 108 -3.90 25.55 20.01
C LEU A 108 -3.00 26.28 19.03
N LYS A 109 -2.74 27.57 19.28
CA LYS A 109 -1.87 28.38 18.41
C LYS A 109 -0.47 27.78 18.31
N ARG A 110 0.08 27.30 19.42
CA ARG A 110 1.37 26.60 19.42
C ARG A 110 1.32 25.34 18.54
N LEU A 111 0.29 24.51 18.70
CA LEU A 111 0.13 23.30 17.91
C LEU A 111 -0.04 23.60 16.41
N GLU A 112 -0.73 24.68 16.04
CA GLU A 112 -0.83 25.12 14.65
C GLU A 112 0.54 25.51 14.07
N ILE A 113 1.34 26.26 14.82
CA ILE A 113 2.70 26.65 14.42
C ILE A 113 3.58 25.39 14.26
N GLU A 114 3.59 24.50 15.26
CA GLU A 114 4.36 23.25 15.20
C GLU A 114 3.92 22.37 14.03
N ASN A 115 2.62 22.31 13.74
CA ASN A 115 2.09 21.56 12.60
C ASN A 115 2.57 22.17 11.27
N GLN A 116 2.57 23.50 11.16
CA GLN A 116 3.02 24.20 9.97
C GLN A 116 4.51 24.05 9.74
N GLU A 117 5.34 24.13 10.78
CA GLU A 117 6.78 23.86 10.70
C GLU A 117 7.03 22.41 10.27
N THR A 118 6.34 21.45 10.88
CA THR A 118 6.47 20.03 10.50
C THR A 118 6.04 19.78 9.05
N ALA A 119 5.03 20.50 8.55
CA ALA A 119 4.59 20.40 7.16
C ALA A 119 5.65 20.94 6.18
N LEU A 120 6.34 22.03 6.53
CA LEU A 120 7.44 22.56 5.73
C LEU A 120 8.63 21.59 5.70
N ASP A 121 8.99 21.01 6.84
CA ASP A 121 10.04 19.99 6.92
C ASP A 121 9.70 18.77 6.06
N LEU A 122 8.43 18.34 6.08
CA LEU A 122 7.94 17.26 5.23
C LEU A 122 8.05 17.62 3.74
N GLU A 123 7.67 18.84 3.36
CA GLU A 123 7.78 19.32 1.97
C GLU A 123 9.24 19.29 1.49
N GLU A 124 10.18 19.74 2.32
CA GLU A 124 11.60 19.70 1.98
C GLU A 124 12.10 18.27 1.76
N VAL A 125 11.70 17.34 2.64
CA VAL A 125 12.07 15.93 2.52
C VAL A 125 11.46 15.29 1.27
N VAL A 126 10.19 15.60 0.96
CA VAL A 126 9.52 15.14 -0.26
C VAL A 126 10.25 15.66 -1.50
N GLN A 127 10.57 16.95 -1.55
CA GLN A 127 11.29 17.57 -2.68
C GLN A 127 12.66 16.92 -2.90
N LYS A 128 13.43 16.68 -1.83
CA LYS A 128 14.70 15.95 -1.92
C LYS A 128 14.51 14.53 -2.45
N GLY A 129 13.44 13.86 -2.02
CA GLY A 129 13.04 12.53 -2.49
C GLY A 129 12.71 12.51 -3.98
N GLU A 130 11.96 13.48 -4.47
CA GLU A 130 11.60 13.63 -5.89
C GLU A 130 12.83 13.88 -6.77
N LEU A 131 13.71 14.79 -6.36
CA LEU A 131 14.97 15.05 -7.08
C LEU A 131 15.87 13.81 -7.16
N LEU A 132 15.91 13.01 -6.09
CA LEU A 132 16.67 11.77 -6.10
C LEU A 132 16.02 10.74 -7.05
N LEU A 133 14.69 10.65 -7.06
CA LEU A 133 13.95 9.78 -7.96
C LEU A 133 14.22 10.14 -9.42
N GLU A 134 14.21 11.43 -9.76
CA GLU A 134 14.51 11.93 -11.11
C GLU A 134 15.92 11.53 -11.56
N LYS A 135 16.92 11.67 -10.68
CA LYS A 135 18.30 11.23 -10.96
C LYS A 135 18.38 9.73 -11.23
N ILE A 136 17.65 8.92 -10.46
CA ILE A 136 17.60 7.47 -10.66
C ILE A 136 16.95 7.14 -12.01
N GLN A 137 15.85 7.81 -12.35
CA GLN A 137 15.17 7.63 -13.63
C GLN A 137 16.08 7.99 -14.81
N SER A 138 16.78 9.13 -14.73
CA SER A 138 17.74 9.54 -15.76
C SER A 138 18.92 8.55 -15.89
N ALA A 139 19.44 8.03 -14.78
CA ALA A 139 20.49 7.02 -14.83
C ALA A 139 20.00 5.72 -15.49
N LEU A 140 18.77 5.28 -15.20
CA LEU A 140 18.16 4.11 -15.84
C LEU A 140 17.93 4.32 -17.34
N GLU A 141 17.49 5.52 -17.73
CA GLU A 141 17.32 5.89 -19.15
C GLU A 141 18.66 5.87 -19.90
N ASN A 142 19.72 6.44 -19.31
CA ASN A 142 21.07 6.40 -19.88
C ASN A 142 21.60 4.97 -20.03
N ILE A 143 21.35 4.10 -19.05
CA ILE A 143 21.73 2.68 -19.13
C ILE A 143 20.96 1.99 -20.26
N ALA A 144 19.65 2.20 -20.34
CA ALA A 144 18.82 1.63 -21.40
C ALA A 144 19.28 2.11 -22.79
N GLN A 145 19.58 3.40 -22.94
CA GLN A 145 20.08 3.96 -24.20
C GLN A 145 21.46 3.39 -24.56
N ALA A 146 22.40 3.32 -23.61
CA ALA A 146 23.71 2.72 -23.85
C ALA A 146 23.63 1.24 -24.26
N GLN A 147 22.67 0.49 -23.69
CA GLN A 147 22.41 -0.90 -24.09
C GLN A 147 21.85 -0.99 -25.51
N LEU A 148 20.93 -0.11 -25.90
CA LEU A 148 20.40 -0.03 -27.27
C LEU A 148 21.50 0.35 -28.27
N ASP A 149 22.30 1.37 -27.97
CA ASP A 149 23.40 1.83 -28.83
C ASP A 149 24.44 0.73 -29.02
N MET A 150 24.84 0.04 -27.95
CA MET A 150 25.74 -1.11 -28.04
C MET A 150 25.17 -2.20 -28.94
N GLN A 151 23.88 -2.51 -28.83
CA GLN A 151 23.23 -3.50 -29.68
C GLN A 151 23.21 -3.08 -31.16
N ILE A 152 22.96 -1.79 -31.44
CA ILE A 152 22.98 -1.23 -32.79
C ILE A 152 24.39 -1.27 -33.38
N THR A 153 25.41 -0.83 -32.64
CA THR A 153 26.81 -0.85 -33.07
C THR A 153 27.30 -2.28 -33.33
N LEU A 154 26.95 -3.24 -32.47
CA LEU A 154 27.29 -4.66 -32.70
C LEU A 154 26.64 -5.21 -33.97
N LYS A 155 25.36 -4.88 -34.23
CA LYS A 155 24.69 -5.26 -35.49
C LYS A 155 25.34 -4.60 -36.70
N HIS A 156 25.71 -3.32 -36.62
CA HIS A 156 26.37 -2.60 -37.69
C HIS A 156 27.76 -3.17 -38.02
N ASN A 157 28.59 -3.42 -37.01
CA ASN A 157 29.90 -4.05 -37.19
C ASN A 157 29.79 -5.47 -37.77
N HIS A 158 28.74 -6.22 -37.40
CA HIS A 158 28.47 -7.53 -38.01
C HIS A 158 28.10 -7.39 -39.49
N LEU A 159 27.28 -6.40 -39.87
CA LEU A 159 26.93 -6.13 -41.28
C LEU A 159 28.14 -5.64 -42.10
N GLU A 160 29.00 -4.78 -41.56
CA GLU A 160 30.22 -4.33 -42.24
C GLU A 160 31.25 -5.46 -42.39
N SER A 161 31.46 -6.29 -41.37
CA SER A 161 32.36 -7.44 -41.48
C SER A 161 31.86 -8.48 -42.50
N LEU A 162 30.55 -8.72 -42.59
CA LEU A 162 29.96 -9.55 -43.64
C LEU A 162 30.12 -8.93 -45.04
N SER A 163 30.01 -7.61 -45.18
CA SER A 163 30.22 -6.94 -46.47
C SER A 163 31.70 -7.00 -46.90
N LEU A 164 32.63 -6.78 -45.96
CA LEU A 164 34.08 -6.82 -46.21
C LEU A 164 34.56 -8.23 -46.54
N VAL A 165 34.06 -9.26 -45.83
CA VAL A 165 34.37 -10.67 -46.14
C VAL A 165 33.77 -11.07 -47.50
N ASN A 166 32.56 -10.63 -47.83
CA ASN A 166 31.98 -10.87 -49.16
C ASN A 166 32.75 -10.15 -50.27
N CYS A 167 33.17 -8.90 -50.07
CA CYS A 167 33.98 -8.16 -51.03
C CYS A 167 35.36 -8.80 -51.22
N ILE A 168 36.03 -9.22 -50.14
CA ILE A 168 37.31 -9.95 -50.22
C ILE A 168 37.11 -11.30 -50.93
N GLY A 169 36.02 -12.02 -50.64
CA GLY A 169 35.65 -13.27 -51.31
C GLY A 169 35.42 -13.08 -52.81
N ILE A 170 34.64 -12.08 -53.20
CA ILE A 170 34.37 -11.73 -54.61
C ILE A 170 35.66 -11.31 -55.33
N VAL A 171 36.51 -10.48 -54.71
CA VAL A 171 37.82 -10.09 -55.28
C VAL A 171 38.75 -11.29 -55.44
N ARG A 172 38.75 -12.24 -54.50
CA ARG A 172 39.56 -13.47 -54.56
C ARG A 172 39.06 -14.44 -55.64
N ILE A 173 37.74 -14.56 -55.82
CA ILE A 173 37.11 -15.32 -56.92
C ILE A 173 37.42 -14.67 -58.28
N LEU A 174 37.30 -13.35 -58.41
CA LEU A 174 37.65 -12.61 -59.63
C LEU A 174 39.16 -12.71 -59.95
N ARG A 175 40.01 -12.73 -58.93
CA ARG A 175 41.46 -12.93 -59.11
C ARG A 175 41.78 -14.37 -59.54
N MET A 176 41.10 -15.37 -58.98
CA MET A 176 41.23 -16.77 -59.43
C MET A 176 40.75 -16.95 -60.87
N THR A 177 39.62 -16.37 -61.27
CA THR A 177 39.14 -16.47 -62.65
C THR A 177 40.05 -15.74 -63.64
N SER A 178 40.65 -14.60 -63.26
CA SER A 178 41.65 -13.94 -64.09
C SER A 178 42.94 -14.76 -64.27
N SER A 179 43.45 -15.39 -63.21
CA SER A 179 44.59 -16.32 -63.28
C SER A 179 44.26 -17.56 -64.11
N PHE A 180 43.06 -18.11 -63.97
CA PHE A 180 42.61 -19.27 -64.74
C PHE A 180 42.46 -18.92 -66.24
N ARG A 181 41.94 -17.73 -66.55
CA ARG A 181 41.85 -17.21 -67.93
C ARG A 181 43.23 -17.00 -68.54
N ARG A 182 44.22 -16.53 -67.76
CA ARG A 182 45.63 -16.40 -68.20
C ARG A 182 46.29 -17.76 -68.43
N CYS A 183 45.96 -18.76 -67.60
CA CYS A 183 46.47 -20.13 -67.74
C CYS A 183 45.89 -20.83 -68.98
N ILE A 184 44.59 -20.65 -69.25
CA ILE A 184 43.95 -21.17 -70.48
C ILE A 184 44.51 -20.47 -71.72
N TYR A 185 44.75 -19.15 -71.69
CA TYR A 185 45.32 -18.46 -72.85
C TYR A 185 46.76 -18.92 -73.16
N ASN A 186 47.58 -19.16 -72.14
CA ASN A 186 48.96 -19.66 -72.33
C ASN A 186 49.03 -21.14 -72.71
N ALA A 187 48.10 -21.96 -72.22
CA ALA A 187 47.99 -23.37 -72.61
C ALA A 187 47.42 -23.53 -74.04
N GLY A 188 46.40 -22.73 -74.39
CA GLY A 188 45.80 -22.73 -75.73
C GLY A 188 46.76 -22.25 -76.83
N LEU A 189 47.61 -21.25 -76.54
CA LEU A 189 48.61 -20.79 -77.50
C LEU A 189 49.70 -21.85 -77.77
N ASN A 190 50.11 -22.63 -76.77
CA ASN A 190 51.11 -23.70 -76.93
C ASN A 190 50.59 -24.90 -77.73
N VAL A 191 49.31 -25.26 -77.55
CA VAL A 191 48.68 -26.33 -78.33
C VAL A 191 48.44 -25.89 -79.78
N PHE A 192 48.06 -24.62 -80.00
CA PHE A 192 47.87 -24.07 -81.34
C PHE A 192 49.21 -23.90 -82.09
N LEU A 193 50.30 -23.50 -81.42
CA LEU A 193 51.64 -23.46 -82.02
C LEU A 193 52.17 -24.88 -82.36
N SER A 194 51.91 -25.89 -81.53
CA SER A 194 52.30 -27.28 -81.82
C SER A 194 51.53 -27.89 -83.00
N LEU A 195 50.26 -27.48 -83.21
CA LEU A 195 49.46 -27.91 -84.37
C LEU A 195 49.82 -27.18 -85.66
N LEU A 196 50.26 -25.92 -85.59
CA LEU A 196 50.74 -25.15 -86.75
C LEU A 196 52.14 -25.58 -87.21
N LEU A 197 53.04 -25.96 -86.30
CA LEU A 197 54.38 -26.43 -86.65
C LEU A 197 54.41 -27.88 -87.18
N ASN A 198 53.43 -28.72 -86.85
CA ASN A 198 53.34 -30.11 -87.36
C ASN A 198 52.61 -30.24 -88.71
N ASN A 199 51.82 -29.25 -89.15
CA ASN A 199 51.13 -29.30 -90.45
C ASN A 199 51.90 -28.67 -91.63
N ILE A 200 53.12 -28.15 -91.42
CA ILE A 200 53.96 -27.55 -92.48
C ILE A 200 55.03 -28.54 -93.00
N LYS A 201 55.08 -29.79 -92.50
CA LYS A 201 56.17 -30.74 -92.81
C LYS A 201 55.76 -31.98 -93.64
N ILE A 202 54.58 -32.00 -94.25
CA ILE A 202 54.12 -33.09 -95.13
C ILE A 202 53.47 -32.46 -96.36
N ASP A 203 54.30 -32.05 -97.32
CA ASP A 203 54.09 -32.15 -98.77
C ASP A 203 55.36 -31.64 -99.46
N LEU A 204 56.35 -32.54 -99.52
CA LEU A 204 57.45 -32.56 -100.49
C LEU A 204 57.78 -34.03 -100.77
#